data_AF-A0A944Q8X6-F1
#
_entry.id   AF-A0A944Q8X6-F1
#
_cell.length_a   1.000
_cell.length_b   1.000
_cell.length_c   1.000
_cell.angle_alpha   90.00
_cell.angle_beta   90.00
_cell.angle_gamma   90.00
#
_symmetry.space_group_name_H-M   'P 1'
#
loop_
_entity.id
_entity.type
_entity.pdbx_description
1 polymer ?
#
loop_
_entity_poly.entity_id
_entity_poly.type
_entity_poly.pdbx_seq_one_letter_code
_entity_poly.pdbx_strand_id
1 'polypeptide(L)'
;MTMSISSSDFNSRPPIPHALPLHCGRCYSDYHLVIGAIDDLNAPSPTLVEVSYICTKCMLAYRHPADVADIARLLNRLGETPDVLVFGGHYIHCGQPMKRIGSEVRSINVRESTDQTSGDSLSVYLATRVLRCACGFQMELPD
;
A
#
# COMPACT_ATOMS: atom_id res chain seq x y z
N MET A 1 21.04 -21.79 49.65
CA MET A 1 21.52 -20.43 49.35
C MET A 1 20.89 -20.03 48.02
N THR A 2 19.73 -19.40 48.07
CA THR A 2 18.95 -18.96 46.90
C THR A 2 19.52 -17.65 46.39
N MET A 3 20.01 -17.63 45.15
CA MET A 3 20.36 -16.38 44.47
C MET A 3 19.36 -16.10 43.37
N SER A 4 18.69 -14.97 43.55
CA SER A 4 17.60 -14.42 42.78
C SER A 4 18.03 -14.07 41.35
N ILE A 5 17.20 -14.40 40.38
CA ILE A 5 17.32 -13.92 39.00
C ILE A 5 16.74 -12.50 38.98
N SER A 6 17.58 -11.49 38.81
CA SER A 6 17.14 -10.10 38.57
C SER A 6 16.51 -10.03 37.18
N SER A 7 15.19 -9.93 37.13
CA SER A 7 14.43 -9.60 35.93
C SER A 7 14.54 -8.10 35.68
N SER A 8 15.51 -7.69 34.87
CA SER A 8 15.67 -6.30 34.43
C SER A 8 14.66 -5.97 33.32
N ASP A 9 13.96 -4.86 33.51
CA ASP A 9 12.81 -4.36 32.75
C ASP A 9 12.95 -4.36 31.21
N PHE A 10 12.13 -5.17 30.54
CA PHE A 10 11.72 -4.95 29.15
C PHE A 10 10.58 -3.92 29.13
N ASN A 11 10.87 -2.67 29.46
CA ASN A 11 9.93 -1.56 29.27
C ASN A 11 10.47 -0.54 28.26
N SER A 12 10.87 -1.03 27.09
CA SER A 12 11.19 -0.16 25.97
C SER A 12 9.87 0.29 25.34
N ARG A 13 9.44 1.51 25.67
CA ARG A 13 8.40 2.22 24.90
C ARG A 13 8.75 2.09 23.41
N PRO A 14 7.81 1.68 22.53
CA PRO A 14 8.12 1.58 21.12
C PRO A 14 8.67 2.93 20.62
N PRO A 15 9.74 2.90 19.79
CA PRO A 15 10.35 4.12 19.29
C PRO A 15 9.31 4.98 18.60
N ILE A 16 9.27 6.27 18.94
CA ILE A 16 8.33 7.21 18.34
C ILE A 16 8.66 7.30 16.85
N PRO A 17 7.70 7.03 15.95
CA PRO A 17 7.91 7.21 14.52
C PRO A 17 8.31 8.67 14.23
N HIS A 18 9.32 8.85 13.39
CA HIS A 18 9.78 10.17 12.94
C HIS A 18 9.58 10.28 11.44
N ALA A 19 9.24 11.48 10.96
CA ALA A 19 9.15 11.76 9.54
C ALA A 19 10.51 11.55 8.88
N LEU A 20 10.53 10.79 7.80
CA LEU A 20 11.68 10.70 6.90
C LEU A 20 11.38 11.49 5.61
N PRO A 21 12.41 12.12 5.01
CA PRO A 21 12.26 12.88 3.78
C PRO A 21 11.88 11.98 2.61
N LEU A 22 11.00 12.47 1.74
CA LEU A 22 10.55 11.76 0.53
C LEU A 22 11.57 11.88 -0.59
N HIS A 23 12.58 11.00 -0.60
CA HIS A 23 13.50 10.86 -1.72
C HIS A 23 13.84 9.38 -1.97
N CYS A 24 14.29 9.06 -3.18
CA CYS A 24 14.85 7.75 -3.45
C CYS A 24 16.21 7.59 -2.77
N GLY A 25 16.41 6.58 -1.93
CA GLY A 25 17.71 6.33 -1.27
C GLY A 25 18.88 6.00 -2.22
N ARG A 26 18.63 5.76 -3.51
CA ARG A 26 19.67 5.47 -4.52
C ARG A 26 20.04 6.69 -5.38
N CYS A 27 19.05 7.41 -5.92
CA CYS A 27 19.30 8.59 -6.74
C CYS A 27 19.17 9.92 -5.99
N TYR A 28 18.83 9.87 -4.69
CA TYR A 28 18.68 11.01 -3.79
C TYR A 28 17.76 12.11 -4.32
N SER A 29 16.77 11.70 -5.11
CA SER A 29 15.86 12.59 -5.81
C SER A 29 14.42 12.20 -5.53
N ASP A 30 13.55 13.20 -5.50
CA ASP A 30 12.12 13.10 -5.32
C ASP A 30 11.33 13.27 -6.64
N TYR A 31 12.01 13.65 -7.73
CA TYR A 31 11.41 13.90 -9.05
C TYR A 31 10.87 12.66 -9.76
N HIS A 32 11.35 11.48 -9.37
CA HIS A 32 10.98 10.21 -10.00
C HIS A 32 10.07 9.38 -9.09
N LEU A 33 9.55 9.96 -8.01
CA LEU A 33 8.70 9.24 -7.07
C LEU A 33 7.25 9.27 -7.54
N VAL A 34 6.63 8.10 -7.56
CA VAL A 34 5.19 7.93 -7.72
C VAL A 34 4.64 7.41 -6.40
N ILE A 35 3.83 8.22 -5.73
CA ILE A 35 3.15 7.82 -4.49
C ILE A 35 2.04 6.82 -4.84
N GLY A 36 2.07 5.64 -4.21
CA GLY A 36 1.08 4.59 -4.44
C GLY A 36 0.05 4.47 -3.31
N ALA A 37 0.48 4.66 -2.06
CA ALA A 37 -0.42 4.63 -0.93
C ALA A 37 -0.01 5.61 0.18
N ILE A 38 -1.02 6.13 0.87
CA ILE A 38 -0.90 6.91 2.10
C ILE A 38 -1.91 6.32 3.08
N ASP A 39 -1.41 5.75 4.17
CA ASP A 39 -2.18 5.04 5.17
C ASP A 39 -2.00 5.69 6.55
N ASP A 40 -3.00 5.51 7.41
CA ASP A 40 -2.91 5.99 8.79
C ASP A 40 -1.73 5.31 9.49
N LEU A 41 -0.86 6.13 10.08
CA LEU A 41 0.11 5.64 11.03
C LEU A 41 -0.62 5.61 12.38
N ASN A 42 -0.78 4.44 12.99
CA ASN A 42 -1.35 4.31 14.35
C ASN A 42 -0.36 4.87 15.39
N ALA A 43 -0.12 6.18 15.31
CA ALA A 43 0.88 6.93 16.03
C ALA A 43 0.23 8.11 16.76
N PRO A 44 0.86 8.63 17.83
CA PRO A 44 0.31 9.76 18.58
C PRO A 44 0.32 11.10 17.81
N SER A 45 0.94 11.16 16.63
CA SER A 45 1.09 12.40 15.86
C SER A 45 0.03 12.48 14.76
N PRO A 46 -0.80 13.54 14.71
CA PRO A 46 -1.80 13.71 13.67
C PRO A 46 -1.20 14.09 12.30
N THR A 47 0.08 14.45 12.23
CA THR A 47 0.73 14.87 10.97
C THR A 47 1.56 13.78 10.32
N LEU A 48 1.73 12.63 10.98
CA LEU A 48 2.49 11.50 10.44
C LEU A 48 1.56 10.47 9.84
N VAL A 49 1.87 10.06 8.63
CA VAL A 49 1.19 8.99 7.91
C VAL A 49 2.24 8.01 7.39
N GLU A 50 1.85 6.76 7.19
CA GLU A 50 2.70 5.82 6.44
C GLU A 50 2.50 6.09 4.95
N VAL A 51 3.59 6.35 4.24
CA VAL A 51 3.55 6.55 2.79
C VAL A 51 4.35 5.47 2.09
N SER A 52 3.86 5.03 0.94
CA SER A 52 4.59 4.14 0.05
C SER A 52 4.71 4.71 -1.36
N TYR A 53 5.87 4.51 -1.96
CA TYR A 53 6.17 5.03 -3.28
C TYR A 53 7.18 4.18 -4.02
N ILE A 54 7.21 4.34 -5.34
CA ILE A 54 8.20 3.74 -6.22
C ILE A 54 8.97 4.85 -6.91
N CYS A 55 10.30 4.72 -6.94
CA CYS A 55 11.14 5.54 -7.81
C CYS A 55 11.19 4.95 -9.21
N THR A 56 10.58 5.59 -10.20
CA THR A 56 10.50 5.08 -11.59
C THR A 56 11.87 5.02 -12.30
N LYS A 57 12.86 5.80 -11.82
CA LYS A 57 14.23 5.76 -12.33
C LYS A 57 15.03 4.58 -11.79
N CYS A 58 14.86 4.25 -10.51
CA CYS A 58 15.66 3.21 -9.82
C CYS A 58 14.90 1.89 -9.63
N MET A 59 13.60 1.88 -9.88
CA MET A 59 12.67 0.77 -9.64
C MET A 59 12.68 0.27 -8.20
N LEU A 60 12.96 1.16 -7.24
CA LEU A 60 12.95 0.84 -5.82
C LEU A 60 11.64 1.27 -5.18
N ALA A 61 10.99 0.33 -4.50
CA ALA A 61 9.85 0.58 -3.65
C ALA A 61 10.31 0.89 -2.22
N TYR A 62 9.69 1.89 -1.61
CA TYR A 62 9.93 2.30 -0.24
C TYR A 62 8.61 2.54 0.49
N ARG A 63 8.63 2.32 1.80
CA ARG A 63 7.54 2.63 2.72
C ARG A 63 8.13 3.16 4.02
N HIS A 64 7.65 4.29 4.49
CA HIS A 64 8.07 4.85 5.77
C HIS A 64 7.08 5.91 6.30
N PRO A 65 7.17 6.28 7.59
CA PRO A 65 6.50 7.45 8.12
C PRO A 65 6.98 8.75 7.46
N ALA A 66 6.05 9.61 7.06
CA ALA A 66 6.35 10.94 6.52
C ALA A 66 5.34 11.97 7.01
N ASP A 67 5.72 13.24 6.94
CA ASP A 67 4.81 14.34 7.28
C ASP A 67 3.84 14.62 6.13
N VAL A 68 2.57 14.82 6.46
CA VAL A 68 1.51 15.15 5.50
C VAL A 68 1.83 16.40 4.67
N ALA A 69 2.56 17.38 5.21
CA ALA A 69 2.94 18.58 4.49
C ALA A 69 3.96 18.27 3.37
N ASP A 70 4.89 17.34 3.61
CA ASP A 70 5.88 16.95 2.60
C ASP A 70 5.24 16.14 1.47
N ILE A 71 4.29 15.27 1.81
CA ILE A 71 3.47 14.54 0.84
C ILE A 71 2.66 15.52 -0.02
N ALA A 72 1.99 16.49 0.61
CA ALA A 72 1.20 17.49 -0.09
C ALA A 72 2.06 18.31 -1.06
N ARG A 73 3.27 18.73 -0.65
CA ARG A 73 4.21 19.43 -1.55
C ARG A 73 4.59 18.59 -2.75
N LEU A 74 4.88 17.30 -2.54
CA LEU A 74 5.24 16.38 -3.62
C LEU A 74 4.08 16.20 -4.60
N LEU A 75 2.87 15.91 -4.10
CA LEU A 75 1.67 15.72 -4.93
C LEU A 75 1.31 16.98 -5.73
N ASN A 76 1.39 18.17 -5.10
CA ASN A 76 1.11 19.43 -5.77
C ASN A 76 2.11 19.77 -6.88
N ARG A 77 3.37 19.33 -6.76
CA ARG A 77 4.42 19.57 -7.76
C ARG A 77 4.28 18.65 -8.97
N LEU A 78 3.92 17.38 -8.76
CA LEU A 78 3.91 16.39 -9.83
C LEU A 78 2.92 16.76 -10.93
N GLY A 79 1.79 17.41 -10.61
CA GLY A 79 0.78 17.87 -11.58
C GLY A 79 0.04 16.72 -12.28
N GLU A 80 0.67 15.57 -12.39
CA GLU A 80 0.16 14.27 -12.78
C GLU A 80 -0.15 13.50 -11.50
N THR A 81 -1.43 13.22 -11.27
CA THR A 81 -1.83 12.29 -10.22
C THR A 81 -1.32 10.90 -10.59
N PRO A 82 -0.80 10.11 -9.63
CA PRO A 82 -0.58 8.68 -9.87
C PRO A 82 -1.83 8.05 -10.48
N ASP A 83 -1.66 7.05 -11.34
CA ASP A 83 -2.76 6.37 -12.05
C ASP A 83 -3.87 6.00 -11.05
N VAL A 84 -3.50 5.35 -9.95
CA VAL A 84 -4.36 5.16 -8.78
C VAL A 84 -3.58 5.42 -7.49
N LEU A 85 -4.13 6.25 -6.60
CA LEU A 85 -3.64 6.46 -5.24
C LEU A 85 -4.53 5.71 -4.24
N VAL A 86 -3.93 4.94 -3.34
CA VAL A 86 -4.63 4.40 -2.17
C VAL A 86 -4.52 5.41 -1.02
N PHE A 87 -5.65 5.85 -0.49
CA PHE A 87 -5.70 6.84 0.59
C PHE A 87 -6.77 6.45 1.62
N GLY A 88 -6.36 6.10 2.84
CA GLY A 88 -7.30 5.75 3.92
C GLY A 88 -8.32 4.69 3.49
N GLY A 89 -7.87 3.63 2.81
CA GLY A 89 -8.71 2.55 2.29
C GLY A 89 -9.54 2.87 1.04
N HIS A 90 -9.44 4.08 0.49
CA HIS A 90 -10.09 4.47 -0.76
C HIS A 90 -9.11 4.41 -1.93
N TYR A 91 -9.63 4.09 -3.12
CA TYR A 91 -8.88 4.18 -4.38
C TYR A 91 -9.25 5.48 -5.08
N ILE A 92 -8.27 6.32 -5.37
CA ILE A 92 -8.42 7.65 -5.95
C ILE A 92 -7.82 7.66 -7.35
N HIS A 93 -8.58 8.12 -8.33
CA HIS A 93 -8.14 8.34 -9.71
C HIS A 93 -8.69 9.70 -10.19
N CYS A 94 -7.95 10.45 -10.99
CA CYS A 94 -8.29 11.85 -11.35
C CYS A 94 -8.56 12.75 -10.13
N GLY A 95 -7.94 12.44 -8.99
CA GLY A 95 -8.14 13.18 -7.74
C GLY A 95 -9.50 12.98 -7.06
N GLN A 96 -10.30 11.99 -7.49
CA GLN A 96 -11.60 11.66 -6.87
C GLN A 96 -11.66 10.19 -6.43
N PRO A 97 -12.36 9.86 -5.33
CA PRO A 97 -12.60 8.48 -4.94
C PRO A 97 -13.38 7.72 -6.02
N MET A 98 -12.91 6.53 -6.36
CA MET A 98 -13.58 5.63 -7.29
C MET A 98 -14.83 5.02 -6.63
N LYS A 99 -15.89 4.85 -7.41
CA LYS A 99 -17.16 4.28 -6.94
C LYS A 99 -17.16 2.76 -7.13
N ARG A 100 -17.65 2.02 -6.14
CA ARG A 100 -17.99 0.60 -6.31
C ARG A 100 -19.25 0.50 -7.18
N ILE A 101 -19.14 -0.20 -8.30
CA ILE A 101 -20.26 -0.35 -9.26
C ILE A 101 -20.76 -1.80 -9.39
N GLY A 102 -20.08 -2.77 -8.78
CA GLY A 102 -20.50 -4.16 -8.77
C GLY A 102 -19.58 -5.08 -7.99
N SER A 103 -20.00 -6.34 -7.89
CA SER A 103 -19.18 -7.49 -7.52
C SER A 103 -19.37 -8.58 -8.57
N GLU A 104 -18.29 -9.22 -8.97
CA GLU A 104 -18.30 -10.40 -9.83
C GLU A 104 -17.68 -11.58 -9.06
N VAL A 105 -18.03 -12.81 -9.42
CA VAL A 105 -17.33 -14.00 -8.91
C VAL A 105 -16.59 -14.62 -10.08
N ARG A 106 -15.26 -14.71 -9.97
CA ARG A 106 -14.42 -15.31 -11.00
C ARG A 106 -13.90 -16.68 -10.55
N SER A 107 -14.07 -17.70 -11.38
CA SER A 107 -13.47 -19.01 -11.16
C SER A 107 -12.10 -19.07 -11.84
N ILE A 108 -11.04 -19.31 -11.07
CA ILE A 108 -9.73 -19.67 -11.60
C ILE A 108 -9.63 -21.20 -11.58
N ASN A 109 -9.42 -21.80 -12.75
CA ASN A 109 -9.23 -23.24 -12.87
C ASN A 109 -7.74 -23.54 -12.93
N VAL A 110 -7.20 -24.19 -11.90
CA VAL A 110 -5.82 -24.66 -11.90
C VAL A 110 -5.80 -26.10 -12.38
N ARG A 111 -5.04 -26.39 -13.42
CA ARG A 111 -4.75 -27.78 -13.81
C ARG A 111 -3.65 -28.28 -12.88
N GLU A 112 -3.99 -29.13 -11.92
CA GLU A 112 -2.98 -29.92 -11.23
C GLU A 112 -2.33 -30.86 -12.25
N SER A 113 -1.05 -30.66 -12.52
CA SER A 113 -0.25 -31.58 -13.32
C SER A 113 0.91 -32.05 -12.47
N THR A 114 0.73 -33.19 -11.82
CA THR A 114 1.77 -34.23 -11.74
C THR A 114 1.08 -35.57 -11.47
N ASP A 115 1.15 -36.41 -12.48
CA ASP A 115 0.89 -37.84 -12.50
C ASP A 115 -0.55 -38.37 -12.54
N GLN A 116 -0.65 -39.44 -13.32
CA GLN A 116 -1.85 -40.04 -13.88
C GLN A 116 -2.73 -40.69 -12.81
N THR A 117 -3.85 -40.07 -12.42
CA THR A 117 -5.17 -40.76 -12.30
C THR A 117 -6.27 -39.72 -12.06
N SER A 118 -7.35 -39.81 -12.85
CA SER A 118 -8.71 -39.32 -12.57
C SER A 118 -8.85 -37.90 -11.98
N GLY A 119 -9.25 -36.98 -12.85
CA GLY A 119 -9.34 -35.56 -12.57
C GLY A 119 -10.22 -35.16 -11.39
N ASP A 120 -9.69 -34.21 -10.64
CA ASP A 120 -10.52 -33.19 -10.01
C ASP A 120 -9.91 -31.84 -10.41
N SER A 121 -10.66 -31.02 -11.14
CA SER A 121 -10.22 -29.67 -11.48
C SER A 121 -10.49 -28.80 -10.27
N LEU A 122 -9.46 -28.36 -9.55
CA LEU A 122 -9.62 -27.42 -8.45
C LEU A 122 -10.03 -26.05 -9.03
N SER A 123 -11.31 -25.71 -8.87
CA SER A 123 -11.85 -24.39 -9.21
C SER A 123 -11.83 -23.50 -7.96
N VAL A 124 -11.04 -22.44 -7.99
CA VAL A 124 -11.00 -21.41 -6.93
C VAL A 124 -11.94 -20.28 -7.32
N TYR A 125 -12.97 -20.03 -6.51
CA TYR A 125 -13.89 -18.91 -6.70
C TYR A 125 -13.39 -17.69 -5.93
N LEU A 126 -13.12 -16.61 -6.65
CA LEU A 126 -12.71 -15.32 -6.10
C LEU A 126 -13.83 -14.31 -6.31
N ALA A 127 -14.39 -13.82 -5.20
CA ALA A 127 -15.22 -12.63 -5.24
C ALA A 127 -14.31 -11.43 -5.59
N THR A 128 -14.69 -10.67 -6.60
CA THR A 128 -14.05 -9.42 -6.98
C THR A 128 -15.05 -8.29 -6.89
N ARG A 129 -14.57 -7.10 -6.55
CA ARG A 129 -15.30 -5.84 -6.63
C ARG A 129 -14.77 -5.01 -7.77
N VAL A 130 -15.67 -4.28 -8.42
CA VAL A 130 -15.36 -3.38 -9.52
C VAL A 130 -15.42 -1.94 -9.03
N LEU A 131 -14.33 -1.21 -9.17
CA LEU A 131 -14.24 0.22 -8.89
C LEU A 131 -14.15 1.00 -10.20
N ARG A 132 -14.88 2.11 -10.32
CA ARG A 132 -14.89 2.96 -11.52
C ARG A 132 -14.70 4.44 -11.19
N CYS A 133 -13.86 5.09 -11.98
CA CYS A 133 -13.69 6.53 -12.02
C CYS A 133 -14.67 7.17 -13.02
N ALA A 134 -15.06 8.43 -12.79
CA ALA A 134 -15.93 9.17 -13.71
C ALA A 134 -15.32 9.37 -15.11
N CYS A 135 -13.99 9.31 -15.25
CA CYS A 135 -13.32 9.39 -16.55
C CYS A 135 -13.46 8.12 -17.40
N GLY A 136 -14.04 7.04 -16.85
CA GLY A 136 -14.21 5.75 -17.53
C GLY A 136 -13.18 4.69 -17.15
N PHE A 137 -12.10 5.06 -16.45
CA PHE A 137 -11.15 4.10 -15.89
C PHE A 137 -11.83 3.14 -14.90
N GLN A 138 -11.47 1.87 -14.95
CA GLN A 138 -12.02 0.81 -14.10
C GLN A 138 -10.90 -0.11 -13.63
N MET A 139 -11.02 -0.56 -12.38
CA MET A 139 -10.17 -1.61 -11.82
C MET A 139 -11.02 -2.67 -11.12
N GLU A 140 -10.51 -3.90 -11.12
CA GLU A 140 -11.09 -5.02 -10.39
C GLU A 140 -10.15 -5.43 -9.27
N LEU A 141 -10.70 -5.64 -8.10
CA LEU A 141 -9.95 -6.03 -6.90
C LEU A 141 -10.61 -7.27 -6.29
N PRO A 142 -9.83 -8.23 -5.79
CA PRO A 142 -10.37 -9.24 -4.89
C PRO A 142 -11.04 -8.59 -3.67
N ASP A 143 -12.15 -9.16 -3.20
CA ASP A 143 -12.73 -8.83 -1.89
C ASP A 143 -11.89 -9.39 -0.73
#